data_AF-A0A2G4FQX4-F1
#
_entry.id   AF-A0A2G4FQX4-F1
#
_cell.length_a   1.000
_cell.length_b   1.000
_cell.length_c   1.000
_cell.angle_alpha   90.00
_cell.angle_beta   90.00
_cell.angle_gamma   90.00
#
_symmetry.space_group_name_H-M   'P 1'
#
loop_
_entity.id
_entity.type
_entity.pdbx_description
1 polymer ?
#
loop_
_entity_poly.entity_id
_entity_poly.type
_entity_poly.pdbx_seq_one_letter_code
_entity_poly.pdbx_strand_id
1 'polypeptide(L)'
;KMTLGIFSMALSFVVMIGAAYVENVPLITDFKGNQLPSSITIGKEGELLLKDADSKEVYPIQGGRLTYDSTKKQFTIRGVFADVERDRVARSSAPPELALALQDISEELNKQNTNNPIPIELKLPASVVGFDIRYAGLPESIVKFSTANNSLLFSKTLADKDIKALLLAGANPDFRNSMDNLFLGSSKFKVSSAWLFWSYIFATIGELCLSPVGLSMANKLAPAKFATMIMGLWLLVSAFGNFAAGALGETYGTIPPVEYFTYTTAALVGAGLVLFAISRKLTSMMHGVK
;
A
#
# COMPACT_ATOMS: atom_id res chain seq x y z
N LYS A 1 12.65 -9.67 -32.48
CA LYS A 1 11.42 -9.01 -31.97
C LYS A 1 11.05 -9.53 -30.59
N MET A 2 10.82 -10.83 -30.41
CA MET A 2 10.45 -11.40 -29.11
C MET A 2 11.53 -11.21 -28.02
N THR A 3 12.81 -11.39 -28.36
CA THR A 3 13.94 -11.12 -27.45
C THR A 3 14.03 -9.66 -27.03
N LEU A 4 13.81 -8.73 -27.97
CA LEU A 4 13.76 -7.29 -27.70
C LEU A 4 12.60 -6.96 -26.76
N GLY A 5 11.43 -7.60 -26.94
CA GLY A 5 10.28 -7.43 -26.07
C GLY A 5 10.55 -7.86 -24.62
N ILE A 6 11.11 -9.06 -24.43
CA ILE A 6 11.47 -9.59 -23.10
C ILE A 6 12.53 -8.70 -22.44
N PHE A 7 13.55 -8.28 -23.19
CA PHE A 7 14.59 -7.38 -22.67
C PHE A 7 14.02 -6.03 -22.25
N SER A 8 13.18 -5.41 -23.07
CA SER A 8 12.53 -4.12 -22.76
C SER A 8 11.64 -4.25 -21.52
N MET A 9 10.89 -5.35 -21.40
CA MET A 9 10.04 -5.58 -20.24
C MET A 9 10.86 -5.80 -18.95
N ALA A 10 11.99 -6.52 -19.01
CA ALA A 10 12.91 -6.64 -17.88
C ALA A 10 13.54 -5.30 -17.50
N LEU A 11 13.89 -4.47 -18.48
CA LEU A 11 14.47 -3.15 -18.25
C LEU A 11 13.50 -2.23 -17.49
N SER A 12 12.18 -2.33 -17.74
CA SER A 12 11.16 -1.61 -16.98
C SER A 12 11.26 -1.88 -15.47
N PHE A 13 11.36 -3.15 -15.06
CA PHE A 13 11.46 -3.49 -13.64
C PHE A 13 12.84 -3.13 -13.06
N VAL A 14 13.92 -3.19 -13.85
CA VAL A 14 15.25 -2.70 -13.42
C VAL A 14 15.22 -1.20 -13.13
N VAL A 15 14.52 -0.40 -13.94
CA VAL A 15 14.30 1.03 -13.67
C VAL A 15 13.57 1.21 -12.33
N MET A 16 12.61 0.35 -12.00
CA MET A 16 11.90 0.38 -10.72
C MET A 16 12.74 -0.07 -9.53
N ILE A 17 13.63 -1.06 -9.71
CA ILE A 17 14.65 -1.39 -8.69
C ILE A 17 15.53 -0.17 -8.41
N GLY A 18 15.97 0.54 -9.46
CA GLY A 18 16.76 1.76 -9.31
C GLY A 18 16.04 2.85 -8.51
N ALA A 19 14.77 3.10 -8.83
CA ALA A 19 13.93 4.04 -8.09
C ALA A 19 13.78 3.64 -6.62
N ALA A 20 13.46 2.36 -6.37
CA ALA A 20 13.31 1.83 -5.02
C ALA A 20 14.61 1.93 -4.22
N TYR A 21 15.76 1.72 -4.86
CA TYR A 21 17.07 1.86 -4.21
C TYR A 21 17.39 3.30 -3.83
N VAL A 22 17.08 4.26 -4.70
CA VAL A 22 17.25 5.70 -4.41
C VAL A 22 16.35 6.14 -3.26
N GLU A 23 15.12 5.60 -3.20
CA GLU A 23 14.19 5.88 -2.12
C GLU A 23 14.63 5.27 -0.78
N ASN A 24 15.37 4.15 -0.79
CA ASN A 24 15.65 3.33 0.39
C ASN A 24 16.71 3.88 1.36
N VAL A 25 16.54 5.13 1.80
CA VAL A 25 17.44 5.83 2.74
C VAL A 25 16.89 5.72 4.17
N PRO A 26 17.70 5.34 5.18
CA PRO A 26 17.23 5.30 6.57
C PRO A 26 17.04 6.71 7.15
N LEU A 27 15.95 6.89 7.88
CA LEU A 27 15.63 8.08 8.66
C LEU A 27 15.29 7.67 10.09
N ILE A 28 15.88 8.39 11.05
CA ILE A 28 15.76 8.09 12.47
C ILE A 28 15.06 9.27 13.15
N THR A 29 14.13 8.96 14.05
CA THR A 29 13.46 9.93 14.92
C THR A 29 13.42 9.39 16.35
N ASP A 30 13.72 10.25 17.32
CA ASP A 30 13.62 9.92 18.73
C ASP A 30 12.15 9.84 19.19
N PHE A 31 11.82 8.79 19.94
CA PHE A 31 10.53 8.61 20.57
C PHE A 31 10.56 9.19 22.00
N LYS A 32 9.77 10.24 22.21
CA LYS A 32 9.64 10.90 23.52
C LYS A 32 8.61 10.25 24.44
N GLY A 33 7.81 9.31 23.93
CA GLY A 33 6.78 8.64 24.69
C GLY A 33 7.33 7.54 25.61
N ASN A 34 6.53 7.17 26.61
CA ASN A 34 6.93 6.18 27.62
C ASN A 34 6.69 4.73 27.19
N GLN A 35 5.65 4.47 26.39
CA GLN A 35 5.25 3.12 25.98
C GLN A 35 4.71 3.14 24.54
N LEU A 36 4.95 2.05 23.81
CA LEU A 36 4.33 1.82 22.50
C LEU A 36 2.84 1.50 22.68
N PRO A 37 2.00 1.82 21.66
CA PRO A 37 0.62 1.38 21.61
C PRO A 37 0.48 -0.15 21.78
N SER A 38 -0.52 -0.61 22.52
CA SER A 38 -0.78 -2.04 22.73
C SER A 38 -1.14 -2.82 21.46
N SER A 39 -1.55 -2.10 20.41
CA SER A 39 -1.79 -2.60 19.06
C SER A 39 -0.52 -2.89 18.26
N ILE A 40 0.64 -2.40 18.72
CA ILE A 40 1.93 -2.54 18.04
C ILE A 40 2.79 -3.54 18.79
N THR A 41 3.26 -4.55 18.06
CA THR A 41 4.25 -5.51 18.55
C THR A 41 5.57 -5.33 17.79
N ILE A 42 6.67 -5.73 18.43
CA ILE A 42 8.00 -5.68 17.82
C ILE A 42 8.31 -7.08 17.28
N GLY A 43 8.58 -7.18 15.99
CA GLY A 43 9.00 -8.42 15.32
C GLY A 43 10.44 -8.81 15.67
N LYS A 44 10.91 -9.94 15.11
CA LYS A 44 12.21 -10.52 15.46
C LYS A 44 13.39 -9.64 15.07
N GLU A 45 13.24 -8.87 13.99
CA GLU A 45 14.28 -7.97 13.47
C GLU A 45 14.09 -6.51 13.93
N GLY A 46 13.21 -6.26 14.91
CA GLY A 46 12.91 -4.91 15.39
C GLY A 46 11.87 -4.16 14.55
N GLU A 47 11.31 -4.80 13.52
CA GLU A 47 10.20 -4.29 12.72
C GLU A 47 8.94 -4.07 13.56
N LEU A 48 8.21 -3.00 13.27
CA LEU A 48 6.95 -2.75 13.92
C LEU A 48 5.83 -3.47 13.18
N LEU A 49 5.12 -4.27 13.94
CA LEU A 49 4.01 -5.07 13.48
C LEU A 49 2.71 -4.47 14.03
N LEU A 50 1.79 -4.13 13.14
CA LEU A 50 0.49 -3.61 13.52
C LEU A 50 -0.53 -4.74 13.53
N LYS A 51 -1.19 -4.92 14.67
CA LYS A 51 -2.38 -5.76 14.77
C LYS A 51 -3.59 -4.95 14.32
N ASP A 52 -4.28 -5.44 13.30
CA ASP A 52 -5.52 -4.81 12.85
C ASP A 52 -6.62 -4.94 13.91
N ALA A 53 -7.56 -4.00 13.93
CA ALA A 53 -8.68 -4.03 14.86
C ALA A 53 -9.72 -5.09 14.44
N ASP A 54 -9.89 -5.29 13.14
CA ASP A 54 -10.93 -6.16 12.55
C ASP A 54 -10.42 -7.58 12.21
N SER A 55 -9.11 -7.78 12.09
CA SER A 55 -8.50 -9.08 11.77
C SER A 55 -7.49 -9.51 12.84
N LYS A 56 -7.36 -10.83 13.06
CA LYS A 56 -6.30 -11.39 13.93
C LYS A 56 -4.91 -11.34 13.27
N GLU A 57 -4.83 -10.86 12.04
CA GLU A 57 -3.60 -10.80 11.28
C GLU A 57 -2.75 -9.62 11.71
N VAL A 58 -1.45 -9.84 11.66
CA VAL A 58 -0.43 -8.90 12.10
C VAL A 58 0.38 -8.55 10.88
N TYR A 59 0.36 -7.28 10.48
CA TYR A 59 1.01 -6.84 9.26
C TYR A 59 2.26 -6.03 9.57
N PRO A 60 3.37 -6.26 8.85
CA PRO A 60 4.56 -5.43 8.99
C PRO A 60 4.27 -4.04 8.42
N ILE A 61 4.54 -3.00 9.21
CA ILE A 61 4.28 -1.63 8.79
C ILE A 61 5.24 -1.27 7.65
N GLN A 62 4.70 -0.73 6.55
CA GLN A 62 5.50 -0.35 5.36
C GLN A 62 6.37 -1.50 4.82
N GLY A 63 5.88 -2.73 4.88
CA GLY A 63 6.63 -3.92 4.45
C GLY A 63 7.89 -4.16 5.28
N GLY A 64 7.82 -3.89 6.58
CA GLY A 64 8.92 -4.10 7.53
C GLY A 64 9.93 -2.95 7.57
N ARG A 65 9.68 -1.86 6.83
CA ARG A 65 10.62 -0.72 6.72
C ARG A 65 10.60 0.17 7.95
N LEU A 66 9.58 0.11 8.79
CA LEU A 66 9.50 0.84 10.06
C LEU A 66 9.91 -0.07 11.21
N THR A 67 10.98 0.31 11.91
CA THR A 67 11.58 -0.44 13.01
C THR A 67 11.68 0.43 14.27
N TYR A 68 11.73 -0.21 15.43
CA TYR A 68 11.91 0.47 16.71
C TYR A 68 12.99 -0.20 17.55
N ASP A 69 13.99 0.59 17.94
CA ASP A 69 15.03 0.18 18.89
C ASP A 69 14.60 0.56 20.31
N SER A 70 14.27 -0.46 21.12
CA SER A 70 13.83 -0.27 22.52
C SER A 70 14.94 0.24 23.44
N THR A 71 16.22 0.04 23.09
CA THR A 71 17.37 0.48 23.88
C THR A 71 17.59 1.98 23.71
N LYS A 72 17.47 2.47 22.46
CA LYS A 72 17.69 3.88 22.12
C LYS A 72 16.42 4.72 22.12
N LYS A 73 15.24 4.08 22.20
CA LYS A 73 13.93 4.71 22.00
C LYS A 73 13.86 5.47 20.69
N GLN A 74 14.28 4.84 19.60
CA GLN A 74 14.35 5.45 18.29
C GLN A 74 13.53 4.65 17.28
N PHE A 75 12.72 5.36 16.49
CA PHE A 75 12.13 4.81 15.29
C PHE A 75 13.06 5.00 14.12
N THR A 76 13.23 3.96 13.32
CA THR A 76 13.92 4.05 12.04
C THR A 76 12.97 3.63 10.93
N ILE A 77 12.75 4.50 9.97
CA ILE A 77 12.08 4.15 8.71
C ILE A 77 13.08 4.15 7.57
N ARG A 78 13.00 3.16 6.68
CA ARG A 78 13.76 3.19 5.43
C ARG A 78 12.87 3.72 4.32
N GLY A 79 13.28 4.81 3.68
CA GLY A 79 12.61 5.54 2.59
C GLY A 79 11.31 6.24 2.96
N VAL A 80 10.40 6.42 1.98
CA VAL A 80 9.27 7.35 2.12
C VAL A 80 8.18 6.75 2.99
N PHE A 81 7.82 7.45 4.07
CA PHE A 81 6.65 7.10 4.86
C PHE A 81 5.39 7.59 4.12
N ALA A 82 4.51 6.68 3.73
CA ALA A 82 3.22 7.07 3.14
C ALA A 82 2.32 7.71 4.20
N ASP A 83 1.54 8.69 3.77
CA ASP A 83 0.56 9.41 4.59
C ASP A 83 -0.53 8.50 5.16
N VAL A 84 -1.09 7.61 4.34
CA VAL A 84 -2.11 6.64 4.76
C VAL A 84 -1.59 5.69 5.84
N GLU A 85 -0.33 5.26 5.69
CA GLU A 85 0.34 4.38 6.65
C GLU A 85 0.65 5.13 7.95
N ARG A 86 1.16 6.37 7.85
CA ARG A 86 1.37 7.26 9.00
C ARG A 86 0.09 7.45 9.79
N ASP A 87 -1.02 7.74 9.11
CA ASP A 87 -2.33 7.94 9.74
C ASP A 87 -2.83 6.64 10.39
N ARG A 88 -2.68 5.49 9.71
CA ARG A 88 -3.10 4.19 10.26
C ARG A 88 -2.32 3.83 11.52
N VAL A 89 -1.01 4.01 11.50
CA VAL A 89 -0.12 3.70 12.62
C VAL A 89 -0.36 4.66 13.77
N ALA A 90 -0.40 5.97 13.52
CA ALA A 90 -0.65 6.96 14.57
C ALA A 90 -2.02 6.73 15.25
N ARG A 91 -3.06 6.42 14.48
CA ARG A 91 -4.41 6.11 15.00
C ARG A 91 -4.42 4.88 15.91
N SER A 92 -3.51 3.94 15.74
CA SER A 92 -3.47 2.72 16.58
C SER A 92 -3.11 3.02 18.05
N SER A 93 -2.61 4.23 18.33
CA SER A 93 -2.37 4.76 19.67
C SER A 93 -3.58 5.43 20.31
N ALA A 94 -4.69 5.56 19.59
CA ALA A 94 -5.91 6.15 20.10
C ALA A 94 -6.53 5.27 21.22
N PRO A 95 -7.06 5.86 22.30
CA PRO A 95 -7.72 5.10 23.36
C PRO A 95 -8.93 4.30 22.82
N PRO A 96 -9.09 3.01 23.21
CA PRO A 96 -10.24 2.21 22.79
C PRO A 96 -11.60 2.81 23.17
N GLU A 97 -11.65 3.52 24.30
CA GLU A 97 -12.84 4.24 24.78
C GLU A 97 -13.33 5.27 23.76
N LEU A 98 -12.41 5.96 23.07
CA LEU A 98 -12.75 6.93 22.04
C LEU A 98 -13.34 6.24 20.80
N ALA A 99 -12.81 5.07 20.43
CA ALA A 99 -13.33 4.31 19.29
C ALA A 99 -14.77 3.85 19.52
N LEU A 100 -15.07 3.32 20.70
CA LEU A 100 -16.43 2.92 21.09
C LEU A 100 -17.37 4.13 21.13
N ALA A 101 -16.97 5.22 21.78
CA ALA A 101 -17.80 6.43 21.87
C ALA A 101 -18.13 7.04 20.49
N LEU A 102 -17.17 7.03 19.55
CA LEU A 102 -17.40 7.52 18.19
C LEU A 102 -18.29 6.56 17.37
N GLN A 103 -18.20 5.25 17.60
CA GLN A 103 -19.08 4.27 16.97
C GLN A 103 -20.52 4.44 17.46
N ASP A 104 -20.72 4.54 18.77
CA ASP A 104 -22.06 4.74 19.37
C ASP A 104 -22.75 6.00 18.83
N ILE A 105 -22.00 7.10 18.69
CA ILE A 105 -22.51 8.35 18.13
C ILE A 105 -22.79 8.23 16.64
N SER A 106 -21.94 7.53 15.89
CA SER A 106 -22.21 7.28 14.47
C SER A 106 -23.52 6.51 14.29
N GLU A 107 -23.75 5.48 15.10
CA GLU A 107 -25.03 4.75 15.09
C GLU A 107 -26.21 5.63 15.48
N GLU A 108 -26.06 6.49 16.49
CA GLU A 108 -27.12 7.39 16.94
C GLU A 108 -27.47 8.44 15.87
N LEU A 109 -26.48 9.02 15.22
CA LEU A 109 -26.68 9.98 14.12
C LEU A 109 -27.31 9.31 12.89
N ASN A 110 -26.94 8.07 12.59
CA ASN A 110 -27.55 7.30 11.50
C ASN A 110 -29.02 6.95 11.79
N LYS A 111 -29.39 6.72 13.06
CA LYS A 111 -30.79 6.54 13.47
C LYS A 111 -31.63 7.81 13.30
N GLN A 112 -31.01 8.98 13.45
CA GLN A 112 -31.72 10.26 13.36
C GLN A 112 -32.11 10.68 11.94
N ASN A 113 -31.61 10.04 10.88
CA ASN A 113 -31.94 10.17 9.44
C ASN A 113 -33.06 11.18 9.05
N THR A 114 -32.84 12.46 9.34
CA THR A 114 -33.77 13.57 9.11
C THR A 114 -32.99 14.70 8.46
N ASN A 115 -33.63 15.49 7.58
CA ASN A 115 -33.03 16.60 6.84
C ASN A 115 -32.32 17.67 7.72
N ASN A 116 -32.55 17.65 9.04
CA ASN A 116 -31.83 18.43 10.05
C ASN A 116 -31.59 17.54 11.28
N PRO A 117 -30.46 16.83 11.39
CA PRO A 117 -30.14 16.03 12.57
C PRO A 117 -29.92 16.93 13.79
N ILE A 118 -30.31 16.46 14.97
CA ILE A 118 -30.11 17.21 16.22
C ILE A 118 -28.62 17.09 16.58
N PRO A 119 -27.92 18.20 16.86
CA PRO A 119 -26.52 18.11 17.21
C PRO A 119 -26.29 17.26 18.46
N ILE A 120 -25.40 16.28 18.36
CA ILE A 120 -25.03 15.40 19.48
C ILE A 120 -23.69 15.88 20.04
N GLU A 121 -23.64 16.08 21.36
CA GLU A 121 -22.40 16.45 22.06
C GLU A 121 -21.75 15.22 22.69
N LEU A 122 -20.50 14.95 22.32
CA LEU A 122 -19.63 13.98 22.98
C LEU A 122 -18.66 14.69 23.90
N LYS A 123 -18.65 14.35 25.18
CA LYS A 123 -17.52 14.70 26.05
C LYS A 123 -16.39 13.71 25.83
N LEU A 124 -15.19 14.21 25.54
CA LEU A 124 -14.04 13.34 25.33
C LEU A 124 -13.69 12.59 26.62
N PRO A 125 -13.41 11.27 26.53
CA PRO A 125 -12.93 10.51 27.67
C PRO A 125 -11.64 11.11 28.26
N ALA A 126 -11.47 11.00 29.58
CA ALA A 126 -10.28 11.51 30.27
C ALA A 126 -8.97 10.82 29.82
N SER A 127 -9.08 9.65 29.20
CA SER A 127 -7.97 8.90 28.60
C SER A 127 -7.41 9.56 27.32
N VAL A 128 -8.17 10.45 26.66
CA VAL A 128 -7.73 11.17 25.47
C VAL A 128 -6.92 12.40 25.88
N VAL A 129 -5.60 12.29 25.78
CA VAL A 129 -4.68 13.40 26.08
C VAL A 129 -4.27 14.09 24.78
N GLY A 130 -4.42 15.42 24.71
CA GLY A 130 -3.91 16.20 23.57
C GLY A 130 -4.70 16.06 22.27
N PHE A 131 -6.03 15.91 22.36
CA PHE A 131 -6.92 15.88 21.19
C PHE A 131 -6.73 17.14 20.33
N ASP A 132 -6.50 16.94 19.03
CA ASP A 132 -6.31 18.04 18.09
C ASP A 132 -7.07 17.78 16.79
N ILE A 133 -8.18 18.51 16.63
CA ILE A 133 -9.09 18.36 15.48
C ILE A 133 -8.42 18.66 14.14
N ARG A 134 -7.30 19.39 14.12
CA ARG A 134 -6.57 19.70 12.87
C ARG A 134 -6.09 18.45 12.16
N TYR A 135 -5.80 17.38 12.91
CA TYR A 135 -5.42 16.08 12.36
C TYR A 135 -6.58 15.31 11.73
N ALA A 136 -7.82 15.61 12.10
CA ALA A 136 -8.98 14.98 11.48
C ALA A 136 -9.30 15.58 10.10
N GLY A 137 -8.92 16.83 9.85
CA GLY A 137 -9.18 17.50 8.57
C GLY A 137 -10.67 17.63 8.22
N LEU A 138 -11.56 17.50 9.21
CA LEU A 138 -13.01 17.54 9.01
C LEU A 138 -13.51 18.99 9.00
N PRO A 139 -14.47 19.31 8.12
CA PRO A 139 -15.08 20.63 8.11
C PRO A 139 -15.93 20.85 9.37
N GLU A 140 -15.97 22.09 9.86
CA GLU A 140 -16.79 22.48 11.02
C GLU A 140 -18.30 22.22 10.82
N SER A 141 -18.75 21.99 9.59
CA SER A 141 -20.13 21.60 9.31
C SER A 141 -20.46 20.17 9.77
N ILE A 142 -19.47 19.33 10.02
CA ILE A 142 -19.63 17.95 10.49
C ILE A 142 -19.33 17.87 11.98
N VAL A 143 -18.17 18.37 12.41
CA VAL A 143 -17.71 18.31 13.80
C VAL A 143 -17.13 19.64 14.24
N LYS A 144 -17.56 20.14 15.39
CA LYS A 144 -16.94 21.28 16.07
C LYS A 144 -16.32 20.83 17.38
N PHE A 145 -15.06 21.17 17.59
CA PHE A 145 -14.37 20.90 18.85
C PHE A 145 -14.43 22.14 19.76
N SER A 146 -14.96 21.95 20.98
CA SER A 146 -14.97 22.97 22.02
C SER A 146 -13.85 22.69 23.02
N THR A 147 -12.76 23.48 22.95
CA THR A 147 -11.62 23.37 23.87
C THR A 147 -12.01 23.66 25.32
N ALA A 148 -13.05 24.47 25.55
CA ALA A 148 -13.50 24.85 26.89
C ALA A 148 -14.14 23.67 27.66
N ASN A 149 -14.90 22.82 26.95
CA ASN A 149 -15.64 21.71 27.55
C ASN A 149 -15.03 20.34 27.23
N ASN A 150 -13.92 20.32 26.48
CA ASN A 150 -13.31 19.13 25.91
C ASN A 150 -14.35 18.23 25.22
N SER A 151 -15.23 18.85 24.42
CA SER A 151 -16.35 18.17 23.78
C SER A 151 -16.38 18.36 22.27
N LEU A 152 -16.92 17.36 21.58
CA LEU A 152 -17.15 17.35 20.14
C LEU A 152 -18.64 17.46 19.88
N LEU A 153 -19.03 18.44 19.07
CA LEU A 153 -20.40 18.64 18.65
C LEU A 153 -20.56 18.16 17.21
N PHE A 154 -21.36 17.13 17.02
CA PHE A 154 -21.61 16.48 15.73
C PHE A 154 -22.91 17.00 15.13
N SER A 155 -22.86 17.51 13.90
CA SER A 155 -24.02 18.11 13.22
C SER A 155 -24.46 17.36 11.96
N LYS A 156 -23.73 16.31 11.56
CA LYS A 156 -24.01 15.46 10.39
C LYS A 156 -23.63 14.02 10.70
N THR A 157 -24.13 13.10 9.88
CA THR A 157 -23.74 11.68 9.92
C THR A 157 -22.24 11.53 9.72
N LEU A 158 -21.63 10.56 10.41
CA LEU A 158 -20.21 10.22 10.25
C LEU A 158 -20.06 9.00 9.38
N ALA A 159 -19.17 9.07 8.40
CA ALA A 159 -18.69 7.90 7.69
C ALA A 159 -17.50 7.26 8.45
N ASP A 160 -17.17 6.01 8.13
CA ASP A 160 -16.03 5.30 8.74
C ASP A 160 -14.70 6.06 8.58
N LYS A 161 -14.53 6.77 7.46
CA LYS A 161 -13.35 7.61 7.22
C LYS A 161 -13.26 8.77 8.23
N ASP A 162 -14.40 9.33 8.66
CA ASP A 162 -14.46 10.46 9.57
C ASP A 162 -14.16 10.00 11.00
N ILE A 163 -14.66 8.81 11.38
CA ILE A 163 -14.31 8.15 12.64
C ILE A 163 -12.80 7.89 12.69
N LYS A 164 -12.23 7.32 11.62
CA LYS A 164 -10.80 7.05 11.51
C LYS A 164 -9.96 8.34 11.63
N ALA A 165 -10.45 9.46 11.09
CA ALA A 165 -9.79 10.75 11.19
C ALA A 165 -9.88 11.35 12.61
N LEU A 166 -11.01 11.21 13.29
CA LEU A 166 -11.18 11.64 14.69
C LEU A 166 -10.35 10.80 15.65
N LEU A 167 -10.19 9.51 15.38
CA LEU A 167 -9.27 8.65 16.13
C LEU A 167 -7.81 9.08 15.95
N LEU A 168 -7.42 9.54 14.74
CA LEU A 168 -6.10 10.13 14.53
C LEU A 168 -5.93 11.43 15.32
N ALA A 169 -6.98 12.26 15.42
CA ALA A 169 -6.97 13.47 16.24
C ALA A 169 -6.85 13.19 17.74
N GLY A 170 -7.40 12.06 18.22
CA GLY A 170 -7.30 11.59 19.61
C GLY A 170 -6.17 10.60 19.88
N ALA A 171 -5.29 10.36 18.91
CA ALA A 171 -4.09 9.55 19.08
C ALA A 171 -3.13 10.17 20.11
N ASN A 172 -2.31 9.34 20.77
CA ASN A 172 -1.33 9.82 21.74
C ASN A 172 -0.39 10.84 21.06
N PRO A 173 -0.23 12.05 21.62
CA PRO A 173 0.48 13.14 20.97
C PRO A 173 1.97 12.82 20.78
N ASP A 174 2.63 12.16 21.73
CA ASP A 174 4.06 11.83 21.61
C ASP A 174 4.31 10.83 20.48
N PHE A 175 3.44 9.83 20.36
CA PHE A 175 3.50 8.83 19.31
C PHE A 175 3.15 9.42 17.95
N ARG A 176 2.02 10.15 17.86
CA ARG A 176 1.58 10.84 16.64
C ARG A 176 2.65 11.80 16.11
N ASN A 177 3.20 12.65 16.96
CA ASN A 177 4.24 13.61 16.57
C ASN A 177 5.52 12.91 16.08
N SER A 178 5.87 11.76 16.66
CA SER A 178 7.01 10.96 16.20
C SER A 178 6.77 10.40 14.79
N MET A 179 5.55 9.91 14.51
CA MET A 179 5.15 9.45 13.19
C MET A 179 5.11 10.60 12.16
N ASP A 180 4.64 11.78 12.57
CA ASP A 180 4.66 12.99 11.73
C ASP A 180 6.09 13.43 11.38
N ASN A 181 7.00 13.42 12.35
CA ASN A 181 8.39 13.78 12.12
C ASN A 181 9.07 12.81 11.13
N LEU A 182 8.79 11.52 11.23
CA LEU A 182 9.23 10.53 10.24
C LEU A 182 8.63 10.81 8.86
N PHE A 183 7.36 11.16 8.78
CA PHE A 183 6.70 11.50 7.51
C PHE A 183 7.30 12.75 6.86
N LEU A 184 7.43 13.84 7.62
CA LEU A 184 8.01 15.09 7.13
C LEU A 184 9.48 14.90 6.71
N GLY A 185 10.26 14.17 7.49
CA GLY A 185 11.66 13.88 7.15
C GLY A 185 11.78 12.98 5.92
N SER A 186 10.93 11.95 5.81
CA SER A 186 11.00 10.96 4.74
C SER A 186 10.48 11.49 3.41
N SER A 187 9.65 12.54 3.43
CA SER A 187 9.18 13.22 2.23
C SER A 187 10.30 13.74 1.32
N LYS A 188 11.50 13.95 1.88
CA LYS A 188 12.71 14.35 1.14
C LYS A 188 13.28 13.26 0.24
N PHE A 189 12.94 11.99 0.49
CA PHE A 189 13.39 10.84 -0.29
C PHE A 189 12.44 10.48 -1.44
N LYS A 190 11.38 11.28 -1.66
CA LYS A 190 10.47 11.08 -2.79
C LYS A 190 11.24 11.14 -4.10
N VAL A 191 11.05 10.13 -4.92
CA VAL A 191 11.67 10.03 -6.24
C VAL A 191 10.85 10.78 -7.29
N SER A 192 11.52 11.21 -8.36
CA SER A 192 10.85 11.88 -9.49
C SER A 192 9.90 10.93 -10.23
N SER A 193 8.76 11.45 -10.70
CA SER A 193 7.82 10.71 -11.57
C SER A 193 8.46 10.24 -12.89
N ALA A 194 9.65 10.75 -13.24
CA ALA A 194 10.42 10.29 -14.40
C ALA A 194 10.75 8.78 -14.34
N TRP A 195 10.95 8.21 -13.15
CA TRP A 195 11.20 6.78 -13.00
C TRP A 195 10.02 5.93 -13.49
N LEU A 196 8.80 6.34 -13.11
CA LEU A 196 7.56 5.71 -13.59
C LEU A 196 7.42 5.90 -15.10
N PHE A 197 7.64 7.11 -15.60
CA PHE A 197 7.57 7.40 -17.03
C PHE A 197 8.45 6.44 -17.85
N TRP A 198 9.72 6.27 -17.48
CA TRP A 198 10.62 5.37 -18.19
C TRP A 198 10.24 3.90 -18.04
N SER A 199 9.82 3.46 -16.84
CA SER A 199 9.32 2.11 -16.62
C SER A 199 8.14 1.80 -17.54
N TYR A 200 7.14 2.68 -17.62
CA TYR A 200 6.00 2.51 -18.52
C TYR A 200 6.42 2.46 -19.99
N ILE A 201 7.31 3.34 -20.45
CA ILE A 201 7.80 3.32 -21.83
C ILE A 201 8.43 1.96 -22.17
N PHE A 202 9.31 1.45 -21.31
CA PHE A 202 9.97 0.16 -21.53
C PHE A 202 8.97 -1.02 -21.47
N ALA A 203 8.00 -0.96 -20.55
CA ALA A 203 6.93 -1.95 -20.47
C ALA A 203 6.07 -1.97 -21.75
N THR A 204 5.65 -0.79 -22.23
CA THR A 204 4.84 -0.67 -23.45
C THR A 204 5.61 -1.13 -24.69
N ILE A 205 6.91 -0.80 -24.83
CA ILE A 205 7.73 -1.34 -25.93
C ILE A 205 7.81 -2.87 -25.86
N GLY A 206 7.90 -3.43 -24.65
CA GLY A 206 7.85 -4.86 -24.40
C GLY A 206 6.54 -5.49 -24.88
N GLU A 207 5.42 -4.89 -24.49
CA GLU A 207 4.08 -5.29 -24.86
C GLU A 207 3.85 -5.23 -26.37
N LEU A 208 4.24 -4.13 -27.02
CA LEU A 208 4.14 -3.96 -28.48
C LEU A 208 4.96 -5.01 -29.26
N CYS A 209 6.01 -5.57 -28.65
CA CYS A 209 6.79 -6.64 -29.25
C CYS A 209 6.19 -8.04 -29.04
N LEU A 210 5.42 -8.24 -27.96
CA LEU A 210 4.90 -9.55 -27.55
C LEU A 210 3.47 -9.79 -28.03
N SER A 211 2.56 -8.82 -27.84
CA SER A 211 1.14 -8.94 -28.15
C SER A 211 0.84 -9.28 -29.63
N PRO A 212 1.39 -8.57 -30.63
CA PRO A 212 1.11 -8.91 -32.03
C PRO A 212 1.78 -10.22 -32.48
N VAL A 213 2.93 -10.57 -31.90
CA VAL A 213 3.65 -11.81 -32.24
C VAL A 213 2.93 -13.02 -31.64
N GLY A 214 2.51 -12.93 -30.38
CA GLY A 214 1.82 -14.01 -29.68
C GLY A 214 0.50 -14.37 -30.35
N LEU A 215 -0.35 -13.37 -30.64
CA LEU A 215 -1.63 -13.58 -31.30
C LEU A 215 -1.48 -14.14 -32.72
N SER A 216 -0.50 -13.64 -33.49
CA SER A 216 -0.24 -14.15 -34.85
C SER A 216 0.19 -15.62 -34.84
N MET A 217 1.05 -16.00 -33.88
CA MET A 217 1.54 -17.37 -33.73
C MET A 217 0.43 -18.32 -33.26
N ALA A 218 -0.41 -17.89 -32.32
CA ALA A 218 -1.56 -18.66 -31.86
C ALA A 218 -2.50 -19.01 -33.02
N ASN A 219 -2.76 -18.07 -33.93
CA ASN A 219 -3.58 -18.33 -35.11
C ASN A 219 -2.88 -19.17 -36.19
N LYS A 220 -1.58 -18.94 -36.45
CA LYS A 220 -0.82 -19.67 -37.48
C LYS A 220 -0.58 -21.14 -37.12
N LEU A 221 -0.39 -21.44 -35.83
CA LEU A 221 -0.14 -22.80 -35.33
C LEU A 221 -1.43 -23.56 -34.98
N ALA A 222 -2.58 -22.88 -34.96
CA ALA A 222 -3.84 -23.53 -34.65
C ALA A 222 -4.28 -24.49 -35.77
N PRO A 223 -4.60 -25.76 -35.45
CA PRO A 223 -5.26 -26.64 -36.39
C PRO A 223 -6.62 -26.05 -36.79
N ALA A 224 -7.00 -26.15 -38.07
CA ALA A 224 -8.24 -25.56 -38.60
C ALA A 224 -9.51 -25.94 -37.80
N LYS A 225 -9.54 -27.16 -37.24
CA LYS A 225 -10.66 -27.65 -36.42
C LYS A 225 -10.72 -27.07 -35.00
N PHE A 226 -9.62 -26.50 -34.49
CA PHE A 226 -9.46 -26.02 -33.11
C PHE A 226 -9.08 -24.53 -33.02
N ALA A 227 -9.23 -23.76 -34.11
CA ALA A 227 -8.87 -22.33 -34.14
C ALA A 227 -9.53 -21.51 -33.02
N THR A 228 -10.84 -21.70 -32.80
CA THR A 228 -11.58 -21.03 -31.71
C THR A 228 -11.13 -21.49 -30.33
N MET A 229 -10.73 -22.76 -30.18
CA MET A 229 -10.22 -23.31 -28.92
C MET A 229 -8.85 -22.73 -28.56
N ILE A 230 -7.94 -22.57 -29.52
CA ILE A 230 -6.63 -21.95 -29.30
C ILE A 230 -6.77 -20.46 -28.94
N MET A 231 -7.71 -19.75 -29.58
CA MET A 231 -8.02 -18.37 -29.19
C MET A 231 -8.61 -18.31 -27.76
N GLY A 232 -9.48 -19.26 -27.40
CA GLY A 232 -9.97 -19.41 -26.02
C GLY A 232 -8.84 -19.67 -25.02
N LEU A 233 -7.85 -20.51 -25.40
CA LEU A 233 -6.68 -20.78 -24.58
C LEU A 233 -5.79 -19.53 -24.40
N TRP A 234 -5.63 -18.71 -25.45
CA TRP A 234 -4.91 -17.43 -25.36
C TRP A 234 -5.56 -16.48 -24.34
N LEU A 235 -6.89 -16.36 -24.37
CA LEU A 235 -7.64 -15.57 -23.40
C LEU A 235 -7.53 -16.16 -21.98
N LEU A 236 -7.57 -17.49 -21.86
CA LEU A 236 -7.43 -18.18 -20.57
C LEU A 236 -6.06 -17.92 -19.94
N VAL A 237 -4.97 -18.01 -20.71
CA VAL A 237 -3.61 -17.69 -20.24
C VAL A 237 -3.52 -16.23 -19.80
N SER A 238 -4.17 -15.31 -20.52
CA SER A 238 -4.24 -13.89 -20.15
C SER A 238 -5.00 -13.68 -18.83
N ALA A 239 -6.09 -14.41 -18.61
CA ALA A 239 -6.84 -14.38 -17.34
C ALA A 239 -5.98 -14.89 -16.17
N PHE A 240 -5.28 -16.01 -16.35
CA PHE A 240 -4.34 -16.52 -15.34
C PHE A 240 -3.19 -15.55 -15.08
N GLY A 241 -2.66 -14.88 -16.11
CA GLY A 241 -1.64 -13.83 -15.96
C GLY A 241 -2.11 -12.66 -15.10
N ASN A 242 -3.34 -12.18 -15.33
CA ASN A 242 -3.94 -11.12 -14.51
C ASN A 242 -4.22 -11.58 -13.07
N PHE A 243 -4.67 -12.82 -12.88
CA PHE A 243 -4.86 -13.39 -11.55
C PHE A 243 -3.54 -13.47 -10.77
N ALA A 244 -2.47 -13.97 -11.41
CA ALA A 244 -1.14 -14.00 -10.82
C ALA A 244 -0.59 -12.60 -10.53
N ALA A 245 -0.84 -11.63 -11.41
CA ALA A 245 -0.48 -10.23 -11.18
C ALA A 245 -1.23 -9.63 -9.98
N GLY A 246 -2.51 -9.98 -9.78
CA GLY A 246 -3.29 -9.59 -8.61
C GLY A 246 -2.71 -10.17 -7.31
N ALA A 247 -2.45 -11.47 -7.27
CA ALA A 247 -1.83 -12.13 -6.12
C ALA A 247 -0.43 -11.58 -5.80
N LEU A 248 0.38 -11.27 -6.82
CA LEU A 248 1.64 -10.56 -6.62
C LEU A 248 1.41 -9.14 -6.12
N GLY A 249 0.37 -8.45 -6.58
CA GLY A 249 -0.01 -7.11 -6.12
C GLY A 249 -0.34 -7.05 -4.62
N GLU A 250 -0.94 -8.10 -4.06
CA GLU A 250 -1.25 -8.19 -2.61
C GLU A 250 0.01 -8.22 -1.74
N THR A 251 1.13 -8.72 -2.28
CA THR A 251 2.41 -8.70 -1.55
C THR A 251 3.07 -7.32 -1.56
N TYR A 252 2.57 -6.37 -2.35
CA TYR A 252 3.09 -5.02 -2.36
C TYR A 252 2.75 -4.32 -1.04
N GLY A 253 3.78 -3.86 -0.31
CA GLY A 253 3.62 -3.25 1.00
C GLY A 253 3.70 -4.23 2.17
N THR A 254 3.78 -5.54 1.92
CA THR A 254 4.17 -6.54 2.95
C THR A 254 5.67 -6.81 2.94
N ILE A 255 6.32 -6.62 1.79
CA ILE A 255 7.77 -6.67 1.62
C ILE A 255 8.34 -5.31 1.16
N PRO A 256 9.64 -5.04 1.40
CA PRO A 256 10.26 -3.81 0.93
C PRO A 256 10.20 -3.67 -0.59
N PRO A 257 9.98 -2.45 -1.14
CA PRO A 257 9.87 -2.25 -2.59
C PRO A 257 11.07 -2.76 -3.40
N VAL A 258 12.30 -2.63 -2.86
CA VAL A 258 13.52 -3.13 -3.52
C VAL A 258 13.44 -4.65 -3.73
N GLU A 259 13.00 -5.40 -2.71
CA GLU A 259 12.85 -6.85 -2.80
C GLU A 259 11.72 -7.24 -3.75
N TYR A 260 10.57 -6.54 -3.64
CA TYR A 260 9.43 -6.74 -4.53
C TYR A 260 9.82 -6.65 -6.01
N PHE A 261 10.48 -5.56 -6.40
CA PHE A 261 10.90 -5.38 -7.79
C PHE A 261 12.04 -6.32 -8.19
N THR A 262 12.88 -6.74 -7.24
CA THR A 262 13.95 -7.71 -7.50
C THR A 262 13.39 -9.10 -7.79
N TYR A 263 12.46 -9.60 -6.97
CA TYR A 263 11.83 -10.90 -7.18
C TYR A 263 11.01 -10.96 -8.47
N THR A 264 10.25 -9.91 -8.77
CA THR A 264 9.48 -9.82 -10.02
C THR A 264 10.40 -9.76 -11.25
N THR A 265 11.50 -8.99 -11.19
CA THR A 265 12.53 -8.97 -12.25
C THR A 265 13.16 -10.35 -12.42
N ALA A 266 13.56 -10.99 -11.32
CA ALA A 266 14.20 -12.31 -11.36
C ALA A 266 13.28 -13.37 -11.97
N ALA A 267 11.99 -13.36 -11.61
CA ALA A 267 10.98 -14.24 -12.20
C ALA A 267 10.82 -14.02 -13.71
N LEU A 268 10.75 -12.75 -14.14
CA LEU A 268 10.62 -12.39 -15.56
C LEU A 268 11.86 -12.79 -16.38
N VAL A 269 13.07 -12.50 -15.87
CA VAL A 269 14.32 -12.90 -16.50
C VAL A 269 14.44 -14.42 -16.55
N GLY A 270 14.07 -15.12 -15.47
CA GLY A 270 14.03 -16.58 -15.42
C GLY A 270 13.11 -17.18 -16.48
N ALA A 271 11.88 -16.66 -16.60
CA ALA A 271 10.94 -17.07 -17.65
C ALA A 271 11.50 -16.80 -19.06
N GLY A 272 12.15 -15.64 -19.25
CA GLY A 272 12.82 -15.29 -20.50
C GLY A 272 13.96 -16.24 -20.87
N LEU A 273 14.78 -16.64 -19.90
CA LEU A 273 15.88 -17.59 -20.09
C LEU A 273 15.37 -19.00 -20.40
N VAL A 274 14.34 -19.47 -19.71
CA VAL A 274 13.68 -20.75 -20.00
C VAL A 274 13.14 -20.75 -21.42
N LEU A 275 12.43 -19.68 -21.80
CA LEU A 275 11.91 -19.55 -23.16
C LEU A 275 13.04 -19.51 -24.18
N PHE A 276 14.14 -18.80 -23.90
CA PHE A 276 15.31 -18.74 -24.77
C PHE A 276 15.95 -20.11 -24.96
N ALA A 277 16.08 -20.92 -23.89
CA ALA A 277 16.61 -22.28 -23.96
C ALA A 277 15.73 -23.20 -24.82
N ILE A 278 14.40 -23.09 -24.69
CA ILE A 278 13.44 -23.91 -25.45
C ILE A 278 13.24 -23.39 -26.87
N SER A 279 13.56 -22.12 -27.15
CA SER A 279 13.27 -21.43 -28.42
C SER A 279 13.78 -22.19 -29.65
N ARG A 280 15.01 -22.73 -29.60
CA ARG A 280 15.58 -23.52 -30.71
C ARG A 280 14.73 -24.74 -31.05
N LYS A 281 14.24 -25.45 -30.04
CA LYS A 281 13.41 -26.64 -30.22
C LYS A 281 12.02 -26.28 -30.72
N LEU A 282 11.42 -25.20 -30.18
CA LEU A 282 10.14 -24.67 -30.66
C LEU A 282 10.21 -24.30 -32.14
N THR A 283 11.21 -23.52 -32.55
CA THR A 283 11.37 -23.12 -33.97
C THR A 283 11.60 -24.33 -34.88
N SER A 284 12.32 -25.37 -34.41
CA SER A 284 12.47 -26.61 -35.16
C SER A 284 11.15 -27.38 -35.30
N MET A 285 10.31 -27.39 -34.28
CA MET A 285 9.00 -28.09 -34.28
C MET A 285 7.93 -27.35 -35.09
N MET A 286 8.14 -26.07 -35.39
CA MET A 286 7.21 -25.24 -36.18
C MET A 286 7.22 -25.55 -37.68
N HIS A 287 7.99 -26.54 -38.16
CA HIS A 287 8.03 -26.99 -39.56
C HIS A 287 8.13 -25.84 -40.60
N GLY A 288 8.90 -24.79 -40.30
CA GLY A 288 9.17 -23.70 -41.22
C GLY A 288 8.16 -22.54 -41.23
N VAL A 289 7.17 -22.54 -40.35
CA VAL A 289 6.25 -21.38 -40.15
C VAL A 289 7.03 -20.21 -39.55
N LYS A 290 7.15 -19.10 -40.29
CA LYS A 290 7.75 -17.82 -39.85
C LYS A 290 6.71 -16.72 -39.72
#